data_AF-A0A1V6QDV8-F1
#
_entry.id   AF-A0A1V6QDV8-F1
#
_cell.length_a   1.000
_cell.length_b   1.000
_cell.length_c   1.000
_cell.angle_alpha   90.00
_cell.angle_beta   90.00
_cell.angle_gamma   90.00
#
_symmetry.space_group_name_H-M   'P 1'
#
loop_
_entity.id
_entity.type
_entity.pdbx_description
1 polymer ?
#
loop_
_entity_poly.entity_id
_entity_poly.type
_entity_poly.pdbx_seq_one_letter_code
_entity_poly.pdbx_strand_id
1 'polypeptide(L)'
;MITPLPTQWSYLCHPRLKEVQDEVDGYFLENWKFPSFKAVRTFLDAKFSKVTCLYFPLAVDDRVHFACRLLTVLFLINDVLEHMSFADGEAYNNRLIPISRGDVLPDRTKPEEFILYDLWESMRAHDA
;
A
#
# COMPACT_ATOMS: atom_id res chain seq x y z
N MET A 1 -19.15 2.40 23.49
CA MET A 1 -19.50 1.58 22.31
C MET A 1 -20.43 2.41 21.45
N ILE A 2 -20.12 2.57 20.18
CA ILE A 2 -20.99 3.21 19.19
C ILE A 2 -21.73 2.09 18.47
N THR A 3 -23.06 2.11 18.49
CA THR A 3 -23.88 1.12 17.76
C THR A 3 -24.26 1.73 16.41
N PRO A 4 -23.82 1.16 15.28
CA PRO A 4 -24.19 1.67 13.96
C PRO A 4 -25.69 1.45 13.68
N LEU A 5 -26.30 2.39 12.96
CA LEU A 5 -27.67 2.22 12.46
C LEU A 5 -27.70 1.12 11.38
N PRO A 6 -28.83 0.43 11.19
CA PRO A 6 -28.98 -0.56 10.13
C PRO A 6 -28.72 0.03 8.74
N THR A 7 -28.14 -0.79 7.86
CA THR A 7 -27.96 -0.49 6.43
C THR A 7 -28.47 -1.64 5.57
N GLN A 8 -28.90 -1.34 4.35
CA GLN A 8 -29.26 -2.35 3.36
C GLN A 8 -28.03 -2.89 2.60
N TRP A 9 -26.88 -2.22 2.71
CA TRP A 9 -25.66 -2.64 2.03
C TRP A 9 -25.09 -3.90 2.68
N SER A 10 -24.81 -4.90 1.86
CA SER A 10 -24.06 -6.09 2.27
C SER A 10 -22.62 -5.93 1.81
N TYR A 11 -21.66 -6.14 2.71
CA TYR A 11 -20.25 -6.13 2.34
C TYR A 11 -19.86 -7.47 1.71
N LEU A 12 -18.84 -7.44 0.86
CA LEU A 12 -18.14 -8.61 0.37
C LEU A 12 -16.66 -8.45 0.70
N CYS A 13 -15.91 -9.54 0.60
CA CYS A 13 -14.46 -9.55 0.72
C CYS A 13 -13.89 -10.39 -0.43
N HIS A 14 -12.80 -9.93 -1.03
CA HIS A 14 -12.14 -10.65 -2.12
C HIS A 14 -11.78 -12.09 -1.69
N PRO A 15 -12.08 -13.12 -2.51
CA PRO A 15 -11.90 -14.53 -2.11
C PRO A 15 -10.43 -14.88 -1.81
N ARG A 16 -9.49 -14.23 -2.49
CA ARG A 16 -8.05 -14.45 -2.33
C ARG A 16 -7.39 -13.68 -1.18
N LEU A 17 -8.16 -13.07 -0.28
CA LEU A 17 -7.64 -12.24 0.81
C LEU A 17 -6.44 -12.88 1.54
N LYS A 18 -6.56 -14.14 1.95
CA LYS A 18 -5.53 -14.77 2.79
C LYS A 18 -4.18 -14.82 2.06
N GLU A 19 -4.19 -15.30 0.82
CA GLU A 19 -2.99 -15.45 -0.01
C GLU A 19 -2.35 -14.09 -0.30
N VAL A 20 -3.16 -13.11 -0.71
CA VAL A 20 -2.69 -11.79 -1.10
C VAL A 20 -2.19 -11.00 0.11
N GLN A 21 -2.82 -11.17 1.28
CA GLN A 21 -2.35 -10.52 2.51
C GLN A 21 -0.98 -11.07 2.91
N ASP A 22 -0.79 -12.40 2.92
CA ASP A 22 0.50 -13.00 3.28
C ASP A 22 1.61 -12.57 2.28
N GLU A 23 1.29 -12.51 0.99
CA GLU A 23 2.23 -12.05 -0.06
C GLU A 23 2.62 -10.58 0.11
N VAL A 24 1.63 -9.70 0.24
CA VAL A 24 1.85 -8.25 0.28
C VAL A 24 2.48 -7.85 1.61
N ASP A 25 1.98 -8.35 2.74
CA ASP A 25 2.57 -8.08 4.05
C ASP A 25 4.02 -8.56 4.09
N GLY A 26 4.30 -9.78 3.60
CA GLY A 26 5.64 -10.32 3.48
C GLY A 26 6.59 -9.42 2.68
N TYR A 27 6.14 -8.95 1.50
CA TYR A 27 6.93 -8.03 0.69
C TYR A 27 7.30 -6.73 1.44
N PHE A 28 6.35 -6.11 2.15
CA PHE A 28 6.64 -4.89 2.90
C PHE A 28 7.54 -5.17 4.11
N LEU A 29 7.38 -6.30 4.79
CA LEU A 29 8.27 -6.70 5.88
C LEU A 29 9.72 -6.87 5.42
N GLU A 30 9.94 -7.35 4.20
CA GLU A 30 11.28 -7.54 3.63
C GLU A 30 11.91 -6.24 3.12
N ASN A 31 11.10 -5.33 2.57
CA ASN A 31 11.61 -4.19 1.81
C ASN A 31 11.45 -2.83 2.51
N TRP A 32 10.42 -2.65 3.34
CA TRP A 32 10.18 -1.39 4.03
C TRP A 32 11.05 -1.24 5.27
N LYS A 33 11.62 -0.05 5.47
CA LYS A 33 12.46 0.27 6.64
C LYS A 33 11.59 0.61 7.86
N PHE A 34 11.01 -0.40 8.49
CA PHE A 34 10.29 -0.21 9.75
C PHE A 34 11.26 0.24 10.88
N PRO A 35 10.89 1.25 11.68
CA PRO A 35 11.79 1.78 12.72
C PRO A 35 11.93 0.86 13.94
N SER A 36 11.04 -0.12 14.13
CA SER A 36 11.08 -1.05 15.25
C SER A 36 10.16 -2.26 15.04
N PHE A 37 10.36 -3.32 15.85
CA PHE A 37 9.42 -4.43 15.94
C PHE A 37 8.01 -4.01 16.38
N LYS A 38 7.89 -2.92 17.15
CA LYS A 38 6.59 -2.36 17.52
C LYS A 38 5.88 -1.80 16.28
N ALA A 39 6.59 -1.08 15.41
CA ALA A 39 6.05 -0.56 14.16
C ALA A 39 5.64 -1.69 13.20
N VAL A 40 6.44 -2.76 13.13
CA VAL A 40 6.06 -4.00 12.40
C VAL A 40 4.75 -4.58 12.91
N ARG A 41 4.57 -4.66 14.23
CA ARG A 41 3.31 -5.14 14.81
C ARG A 41 2.14 -4.23 14.46
N THR A 42 2.30 -2.92 14.57
CA THR A 42 1.27 -1.94 14.18
C THR A 42 0.87 -2.11 12.71
N PHE A 43 1.84 -2.30 11.82
CA PHE A 43 1.60 -2.57 10.39
C PHE A 43 0.75 -3.83 10.17
N LEU A 44 1.12 -4.95 10.80
CA LEU A 44 0.38 -6.21 10.68
C LEU A 44 -1.02 -6.14 11.31
N ASP A 45 -1.16 -5.40 12.42
CA ASP A 45 -2.44 -5.21 13.10
C ASP A 45 -3.41 -4.35 12.27
N ALA A 46 -2.88 -3.44 11.43
CA ALA A 46 -3.67 -2.57 10.55
C ALA A 46 -4.36 -3.34 9.41
N LYS A 47 -3.78 -4.47 8.95
CA LYS A 47 -4.34 -5.35 7.91
C LYS A 47 -4.75 -4.60 6.64
N PHE A 48 -3.82 -3.82 6.07
CA PHE A 48 -4.09 -2.98 4.91
C PHE A 48 -4.63 -3.77 3.70
N SER A 49 -4.09 -4.96 3.44
CA SER A 49 -4.58 -5.84 2.38
C SER A 49 -6.03 -6.30 2.62
N LYS A 50 -6.45 -6.48 3.88
CA LYS A 50 -7.84 -6.78 4.23
C LYS A 50 -8.79 -5.64 3.91
N VAL A 51 -8.43 -4.41 4.27
CA VAL A 51 -9.25 -3.23 3.92
C VAL A 51 -9.35 -3.10 2.39
N THR A 52 -8.25 -3.32 1.68
CA THR A 52 -8.24 -3.30 0.21
C THR A 52 -9.16 -4.36 -0.39
N CYS A 53 -9.15 -5.60 0.13
CA CYS A 53 -10.03 -6.67 -0.31
C CYS A 53 -11.52 -6.44 0.05
N LEU A 54 -11.81 -5.59 1.03
CA LEU A 54 -13.17 -5.12 1.35
C LEU A 54 -13.61 -3.98 0.43
N TYR A 55 -12.67 -3.13 -0.03
CA TYR A 55 -12.93 -2.07 -1.01
C TYR A 55 -13.17 -2.65 -2.41
N PHE A 56 -12.38 -3.65 -2.81
CA PHE A 56 -12.42 -4.23 -4.14
C PHE A 56 -12.70 -5.74 -4.11
N PRO A 57 -13.86 -6.18 -3.57
CA PRO A 57 -14.16 -7.61 -3.43
C PRO A 57 -14.39 -8.31 -4.77
N LEU A 58 -14.59 -7.54 -5.84
CA LEU A 58 -14.81 -8.01 -7.21
C LEU A 58 -13.61 -7.70 -8.13
N ALA A 59 -12.45 -7.36 -7.57
CA ALA A 59 -11.22 -7.23 -8.37
C ALA A 59 -10.91 -8.55 -9.09
N VAL A 60 -10.20 -8.47 -10.21
CA VAL A 60 -9.72 -9.66 -10.92
C VAL A 60 -8.64 -10.32 -10.07
N ASP A 61 -8.68 -11.66 -9.98
CA ASP A 61 -7.82 -12.45 -9.08
C ASP A 61 -6.32 -12.20 -9.27
N ASP A 62 -5.89 -11.91 -10.49
CA ASP A 62 -4.49 -11.62 -10.85
C ASP A 62 -4.14 -10.13 -10.72
N ARG A 63 -5.09 -9.26 -10.36
CA ARG A 63 -4.88 -7.80 -10.22
C ARG A 63 -5.06 -7.26 -8.81
N VAL A 64 -5.77 -7.97 -7.93
CA VAL A 64 -6.05 -7.49 -6.56
C VAL A 64 -4.78 -7.19 -5.76
N HIS A 65 -3.71 -7.95 -5.99
CA HIS A 65 -2.43 -7.77 -5.30
C HIS A 65 -1.77 -6.43 -5.62
N PHE A 66 -1.94 -5.89 -6.83
CA PHE A 66 -1.47 -4.54 -7.17
C PHE A 66 -2.18 -3.46 -6.35
N ALA A 67 -3.51 -3.57 -6.20
CA ALA A 67 -4.28 -2.66 -5.37
C ALA A 67 -3.84 -2.74 -3.90
N CYS A 68 -3.62 -3.96 -3.38
CA CYS A 68 -3.13 -4.16 -2.01
C CYS A 68 -1.76 -3.51 -1.82
N ARG A 69 -0.81 -3.71 -2.74
CA ARG A 69 0.52 -3.08 -2.68
C ARG A 69 0.44 -1.56 -2.74
N LEU A 70 -0.37 -1.01 -3.65
CA LEU A 70 -0.51 0.44 -3.82
C LEU A 70 -1.12 1.10 -2.58
N LEU A 71 -2.25 0.59 -2.07
CA LEU A 71 -2.86 1.18 -0.88
C LEU A 71 -1.95 1.02 0.36
N THR A 72 -1.24 -0.10 0.47
CA THR A 72 -0.31 -0.32 1.58
C THR A 72 0.83 0.69 1.59
N VAL A 73 1.51 0.93 0.46
CA VAL A 73 2.58 1.94 0.41
C VAL A 73 2.05 3.35 0.64
N LEU A 74 0.82 3.66 0.18
CA LEU A 74 0.20 4.96 0.44
C LEU A 74 -0.14 5.18 1.92
N PHE A 75 -0.61 4.15 2.64
CA PHE A 75 -0.79 4.24 4.10
C PHE A 75 0.54 4.43 4.84
N LEU A 76 1.58 3.69 4.45
CA LEU A 76 2.91 3.85 5.05
C LEU A 76 3.49 5.26 4.79
N ILE A 77 3.29 5.81 3.59
CA ILE A 77 3.70 7.18 3.27
C ILE A 77 2.85 8.20 4.06
N ASN A 78 1.54 7.97 4.22
CA ASN A 78 0.69 8.85 5.04
C ASN A 78 1.25 8.98 6.47
N ASP A 79 1.60 7.86 7.11
CA ASP A 79 2.17 7.86 8.46
C ASP A 79 3.52 8.61 8.53
N VAL A 80 4.33 8.53 7.46
CA VAL A 80 5.59 9.28 7.35
C VAL A 80 5.31 10.79 7.25
N LEU A 81 4.33 11.19 6.44
CA LEU A 81 3.97 12.59 6.22
C LEU A 81 3.40 13.27 7.47
N GLU A 82 2.72 12.53 8.35
CA GLU A 82 2.19 13.04 9.63
C GLU A 82 3.29 13.56 10.58
N HIS A 83 4.55 13.16 10.36
CA HIS A 83 5.70 13.58 11.14
C HIS A 83 6.56 14.64 10.45
N MET A 84 6.17 15.11 9.26
CA MET A 84 6.90 16.11 8.47
C MET A 84 6.26 17.49 8.58
N SER A 85 7.05 18.53 8.31
CA SER A 85 6.47 19.84 8.01
C SER A 85 5.73 19.81 6.67
N PHE A 86 4.86 20.78 6.42
CA PHE A 86 4.15 20.86 5.13
C PHE A 86 5.13 20.92 3.94
N ALA A 87 6.19 21.73 4.06
CA ALA A 87 7.20 21.88 3.01
C ALA A 87 8.01 20.59 2.79
N ASP A 88 8.37 19.89 3.86
CA ASP A 88 9.10 18.61 3.75
C ASP A 88 8.21 17.51 3.16
N GLY A 89 6.92 17.47 3.54
CA GLY A 89 5.95 16.53 2.98
C GLY A 89 5.67 16.77 1.51
N GLU A 90 5.57 18.04 1.08
CA GLU A 90 5.47 18.41 -0.33
C GLU A 90 6.72 17.98 -1.11
N ALA A 91 7.92 18.28 -0.59
CA ALA A 91 9.17 17.87 -1.21
C ALA A 91 9.31 16.34 -1.31
N TYR A 92 8.87 15.61 -0.28
CA TYR A 92 8.84 14.15 -0.26
C TYR A 92 7.94 13.58 -1.37
N ASN A 93 6.69 14.05 -1.48
CA ASN A 93 5.77 13.60 -2.52
C ASN A 93 6.25 14.01 -3.93
N ASN A 94 6.76 15.23 -4.09
CA ASN A 94 7.28 15.70 -5.38
C ASN A 94 8.46 14.86 -5.88
N ARG A 95 9.24 14.23 -5.00
CA ARG A 95 10.28 13.26 -5.36
C ARG A 95 9.69 11.96 -5.90
N LEU A 96 8.59 11.46 -5.31
CA LEU A 96 8.01 10.16 -5.63
C LEU A 96 7.12 10.16 -6.88
N ILE A 97 6.52 11.31 -7.22
CA ILE A 97 5.66 11.46 -8.40
C ILE A 97 6.35 11.07 -9.73
N PRO A 98 7.52 11.64 -10.11
CA PRO A 98 8.18 11.27 -11.37
C PRO A 98 8.69 9.83 -11.38
N ILE A 99 9.05 9.29 -10.21
CA ILE A 99 9.42 7.88 -10.05
C ILE A 99 8.22 6.97 -10.34
N SER A 100 7.04 7.33 -9.82
CA SER A 100 5.79 6.59 -10.06
C SER A 100 5.40 6.58 -11.55
N ARG A 101 5.70 7.66 -12.30
CA ARG A 101 5.49 7.70 -13.75
C ARG A 101 6.46 6.81 -14.54
N GLY A 102 7.61 6.46 -13.95
CA GLY A 102 8.71 5.78 -14.63
C GLY A 102 9.71 6.74 -15.30
N ASP A 103 9.51 8.06 -15.18
CA ASP A 103 10.36 9.08 -15.81
C ASP A 103 11.74 9.22 -15.13
N VAL A 104 11.83 8.79 -13.87
CA VAL A 104 13.04 8.86 -13.03
C VAL A 104 13.27 7.49 -12.39
N LEU A 105 14.51 7.02 -12.47
CA LEU A 105 14.93 5.79 -11.80
C LEU A 105 14.99 5.99 -10.27
N PRO A 106 14.59 4.99 -9.47
CA PRO A 106 14.61 5.09 -8.02
C PRO A 106 16.04 4.93 -7.47
N ASP A 107 16.33 5.60 -6.37
CA ASP A 107 17.44 5.20 -5.51
C ASP A 107 17.12 3.84 -4.86
N ARG A 108 17.84 2.81 -5.28
CA ARG A 108 17.65 1.42 -4.80
C ARG A 108 18.00 1.23 -3.32
N THR A 109 18.53 2.25 -2.64
CA THR A 109 18.76 2.24 -1.19
C THR A 109 17.59 2.81 -0.38
N LYS A 110 16.59 3.40 -1.04
CA LYS A 110 15.41 4.01 -0.43
C LYS A 110 14.13 3.23 -0.77
N PRO A 111 13.57 2.48 0.20
CA PRO A 111 12.38 1.66 0.00
C PRO A 111 11.21 2.39 -0.67
N GLU A 112 10.90 3.61 -0.23
CA GLU A 112 9.78 4.37 -0.77
C GLU A 112 9.92 4.65 -2.26
N GLU A 113 11.15 4.76 -2.77
CA GLU A 113 11.40 5.05 -4.18
C GLU A 113 11.28 3.77 -5.01
N PHE A 114 12.01 2.71 -4.65
CA PHE A 114 12.02 1.50 -5.48
C PHE A 114 10.73 0.69 -5.39
N ILE A 115 10.04 0.69 -4.24
CA ILE A 115 8.74 0.02 -4.10
C ILE A 115 7.72 0.68 -5.04
N LEU A 116 7.65 2.02 -5.06
CA LEU A 116 6.74 2.72 -5.96
C LEU A 116 7.11 2.50 -7.42
N TYR A 117 8.40 2.60 -7.77
CA TYR A 117 8.85 2.39 -9.13
C TYR A 117 8.48 0.99 -9.67
N ASP A 118 8.90 -0.06 -8.96
CA ASP A 118 8.70 -1.44 -9.40
C ASP A 118 7.21 -1.81 -9.41
N LEU A 119 6.42 -1.29 -8.47
CA LEU A 119 4.97 -1.46 -8.44
C LEU A 119 4.32 -0.83 -9.68
N TRP A 120 4.63 0.43 -9.97
CA TRP A 120 4.03 1.12 -11.09
C TRP A 120 4.47 0.55 -12.45
N GLU A 121 5.73 0.13 -12.58
CA GLU A 121 6.22 -0.59 -13.76
C GLU A 121 5.47 -1.91 -13.98
N SER A 122 5.31 -2.73 -12.93
CA SER A 122 4.59 -4.00 -13.04
C SER A 122 3.10 -3.82 -13.36
N MET A 123 2.45 -2.80 -12.79
CA MET A 123 1.06 -2.46 -13.12
C MET A 123 0.91 -2.03 -14.59
N ARG A 124 1.82 -1.17 -15.10
CA ARG A 124 1.84 -0.78 -16.52
C ARG A 124 2.06 -1.98 -17.43
N ALA A 125 2.96 -2.89 -17.06
CA ALA A 125 3.27 -4.08 -17.85
C ALA A 125 2.11 -5.11 -17.89
N HIS A 126 1.26 -5.15 -16.85
CA HIS A 126 0.16 -6.12 -16.76
C HIS A 126 -1.05 -5.78 -17.62
N ASP A 127 -1.26 -4.50 -17.93
CA ASP A 127 -2.41 -3.99 -18.68
C ASP A 127 -1.97 -3.00 -19.77
N ALA A 128 -0.92 -3.38 -20.50
CA ALA A 128 -0.35 -2.62 -21.62
C ALA A 128 -1.08 -2.85 -22.94
#